data_AF-A0A0G2B2V5-F1
#
_entry.id   AF-A0A0G2B2V5-F1
#
_cell.length_a   1.000
_cell.length_b   1.000
_cell.length_c   1.000
_cell.angle_alpha   90.00
_cell.angle_beta   90.00
_cell.angle_gamma   90.00
#
_symmetry.space_group_name_H-M   'P 1'
#
loop_
_entity.id
_entity.type
_entity.pdbx_description
1 polymer ?
#
loop_
_entity_poly.entity_id
_entity_poly.type
_entity_poly.pdbx_seq_one_letter_code
_entity_poly.pdbx_strand_id
1 'polypeptide(L)'
;MARAVTVNLALLSLMTAATIAAVPARAEAAGTITIEQKSQIEQYGGWRLTTPKGTIVNQKKERIMSVSGEQGQYLLNIEPPEGAQSTIRFYDGDVLLNTTEGTQVSFLFGGNGTLRAEISYVYKGVILVESTPSGASFELKGPQGIRQTGTTPATFTNIPPFYFTVSYSPLPNCLQPKPQSRTLRPNTTLRFHADFTCIDEVKTVMNTLPPENGVPTSSAMTPATARMLEEQSHANVQLFHSINQEETVAGSTVYVTLGVRNVSKSTIRNITLSEQFDTAILSLPEALQGGGIVRGNTAIWEIPQILAGQSFSVMFPVRMSEDVKEGTEATLTARVSGDDVHAPQGELLTKKVSAGIVPLPATGGAVERIFILLSLVGGALAILNPRNRRKQIVVPTALRQ
;
A
#
# COMPACT_ATOMS: atom_id res chain seq x y z
N MET A 1 22.84 83.17 77.04
CA MET A 1 22.17 83.17 75.72
C MET A 1 22.56 81.90 74.98
N ALA A 2 21.56 81.16 74.47
CA ALA A 2 21.56 80.14 73.39
C ALA A 2 22.68 79.05 73.36
N ARG A 3 22.35 77.79 73.68
CA ARG A 3 22.11 76.63 72.76
C ARG A 3 23.37 76.18 71.98
N ALA A 4 24.02 75.08 72.38
CA ALA A 4 23.76 73.67 72.04
C ALA A 4 24.30 73.25 70.65
N VAL A 5 25.09 72.17 70.61
CA VAL A 5 24.85 70.91 69.86
C VAL A 5 26.14 70.08 69.72
N THR A 6 26.03 68.82 70.11
CA THR A 6 26.90 67.65 69.98
C THR A 6 26.95 67.10 68.55
N VAL A 7 28.07 66.50 68.12
CA VAL A 7 28.08 65.50 67.03
C VAL A 7 29.04 64.36 67.36
N ASN A 8 28.49 63.14 67.31
CA ASN A 8 29.11 61.84 67.56
C ASN A 8 29.98 61.36 66.39
N LEU A 9 31.08 60.69 66.73
CA LEU A 9 31.87 59.83 65.86
C LEU A 9 31.11 58.53 65.55
N ALA A 10 31.03 58.13 64.28
CA ALA A 10 30.59 56.79 63.88
C ALA A 10 31.56 56.18 62.85
N LEU A 11 31.89 54.91 63.10
CA LEU A 11 32.85 54.04 62.41
C LEU A 11 32.58 53.89 60.90
N LEU A 12 33.67 53.85 60.12
CA LEU A 12 33.66 53.42 58.72
C LEU A 12 34.10 51.95 58.64
N SER A 13 33.18 51.06 58.25
CA SER A 13 33.48 49.66 57.90
C SER A 13 33.62 49.52 56.38
N LEU A 14 34.78 49.05 55.93
CA LEU A 14 35.05 48.67 54.54
C LEU A 14 34.36 47.32 54.25
N MET A 15 33.42 47.29 53.31
CA MET A 15 32.89 46.07 52.69
C MET A 15 33.39 46.01 51.25
N THR A 16 34.35 45.12 50.98
CA THR A 16 34.79 44.75 49.62
C THR A 16 33.78 43.76 49.02
N ALA A 17 32.95 44.24 48.10
CA ALA A 17 32.08 43.38 47.30
C ALA A 17 32.86 42.80 46.12
N ALA A 18 33.16 41.50 46.17
CA ALA A 18 33.66 40.75 45.02
C ALA A 18 32.50 40.54 44.02
N THR A 19 32.55 41.25 42.90
CA THR A 19 31.63 41.04 41.78
C THR A 19 32.00 39.75 41.05
N ILE A 20 31.22 38.69 41.29
CA ILE A 20 31.23 37.50 40.44
C ILE A 20 30.63 37.92 39.11
N ALA A 21 31.47 38.12 38.09
CA ALA A 21 31.01 38.26 36.72
C ALA A 21 30.32 36.95 36.33
N ALA A 22 29.00 36.97 36.23
CA ALA A 22 28.25 35.90 35.59
C ALA A 22 28.69 35.84 34.14
N VAL A 23 29.55 34.88 33.81
CA VAL A 23 29.85 34.52 32.42
C VAL A 23 28.51 34.10 31.82
N PRO A 24 27.99 34.78 30.78
CA PRO A 24 26.78 34.31 30.13
C PRO A 24 27.09 32.91 29.61
N ALA A 25 26.35 31.91 30.10
CA ALA A 25 26.35 30.59 29.49
C ALA A 25 26.00 30.80 28.02
N ARG A 26 26.98 30.59 27.12
CA ARG A 26 26.70 30.53 25.69
C ARG A 26 25.65 29.43 25.54
N ALA A 27 24.46 29.80 25.07
CA ALA A 27 23.57 28.83 24.49
C ALA A 27 24.35 28.20 23.33
N GLU A 28 24.85 26.97 23.52
CA GLU A 28 25.33 26.18 22.39
C GLU A 28 24.16 26.10 21.41
N ALA A 29 24.38 26.61 20.20
CA ALA A 29 23.39 26.50 19.15
C ALA A 29 23.18 25.00 18.93
N ALA A 30 22.05 24.49 19.42
CA ALA A 30 21.73 23.08 19.28
C ALA A 30 21.76 22.74 17.79
N GLY A 31 22.60 21.79 17.41
CA GLY A 31 22.67 21.30 16.04
C GLY A 31 21.33 20.71 15.62
N THR A 32 21.13 20.49 14.32
CA THR A 32 19.88 19.90 13.80
C THR A 32 20.16 18.59 13.09
N ILE A 33 19.43 17.55 13.45
CA ILE A 33 19.44 16.27 12.74
C ILE A 33 18.14 16.18 11.94
N THR A 34 18.25 16.12 10.62
CA THR A 34 17.10 15.95 9.72
C THR A 34 17.05 14.50 9.24
N ILE A 35 15.92 13.84 9.45
CA ILE A 35 15.63 12.52 8.89
C ILE A 35 14.76 12.72 7.66
N GLU A 36 15.22 12.26 6.51
CA GLU A 36 14.51 12.32 5.23
C GLU A 36 14.30 10.90 4.71
N GLN A 37 13.07 10.56 4.32
CA GLN A 37 12.72 9.28 3.71
C GLN A 37 12.51 9.46 2.20
N LYS A 38 13.10 8.59 1.40
CA LYS A 38 12.94 8.51 -0.07
C LYS A 38 12.43 7.13 -0.47
N SER A 39 11.46 7.08 -1.38
CA SER A 39 10.82 5.84 -1.83
C SER A 39 10.45 5.94 -3.30
N GLN A 40 10.61 4.83 -4.04
CA GLN A 40 10.20 4.75 -5.46
C GLN A 40 8.68 4.87 -5.65
N ILE A 41 7.89 4.65 -4.59
CA ILE A 41 6.43 4.57 -4.65
C ILE A 41 5.72 5.50 -3.65
N GLU A 42 6.46 6.47 -3.09
CA GLU A 42 5.96 7.42 -2.06
C GLU A 42 5.38 6.75 -0.80
N GLN A 43 5.73 5.48 -0.55
CA GLN A 43 5.43 4.80 0.71
C GLN A 43 6.63 4.89 1.64
N TYR A 44 6.38 5.31 2.89
CA TYR A 44 7.40 5.53 3.91
C TYR A 44 7.20 4.61 5.11
N GLY A 45 8.31 4.29 5.77
CA GLY A 45 8.35 3.45 6.95
C GLY A 45 8.15 4.22 8.26
N GLY A 46 8.23 3.48 9.36
CA GLY A 46 8.41 4.03 10.69
C GLY A 46 9.88 4.22 11.00
N TRP A 47 10.22 5.14 11.90
CA TRP A 47 11.57 5.25 12.43
C TRP A 47 11.57 5.66 13.90
N ARG A 48 12.65 5.30 14.58
CA ARG A 48 12.90 5.58 15.99
C ARG A 48 14.35 6.02 16.15
N LEU A 49 14.54 7.22 16.66
CA LEU A 49 15.82 7.79 17.02
C LEU A 49 15.95 7.80 18.55
N THR A 50 16.93 7.07 19.07
CA THR A 50 17.32 7.13 20.48
C THR A 50 18.45 8.15 20.63
N THR A 51 18.25 9.17 21.46
CA THR A 51 19.23 10.22 21.73
C THR A 51 20.29 9.78 22.74
N PRO A 52 21.40 10.52 22.91
CA PRO A 52 22.44 10.22 23.89
C PRO A 52 21.92 10.17 25.33
N LYS A 53 20.88 10.96 25.65
CA LYS A 53 20.18 10.95 26.95
C LYS A 53 19.17 9.81 27.12
N GLY A 54 19.00 8.96 26.11
CA GLY A 54 18.03 7.86 26.11
C GLY A 54 16.61 8.28 25.74
N THR A 55 16.38 9.54 25.38
CA THR A 55 15.08 10.01 24.88
C THR A 55 14.78 9.32 23.55
N ILE A 56 13.53 8.91 23.35
CA ILE A 56 13.10 8.26 22.11
C ILE A 56 12.23 9.24 21.32
N VAL A 57 12.67 9.59 20.11
CA VAL A 57 11.86 10.27 19.11
C VAL A 57 11.41 9.21 18.11
N ASN A 58 10.11 9.12 17.84
CA ASN A 58 9.58 8.19 16.86
C ASN A 58 8.54 8.87 15.98
N GLN A 59 8.46 8.42 14.74
CA GLN A 59 7.43 8.84 13.80
C GLN A 59 7.03 7.70 12.90
N LYS A 60 5.81 7.78 12.36
CA LYS A 60 5.29 6.85 11.37
C LYS A 60 4.97 7.60 10.09
N LYS A 61 5.51 7.12 8.96
CA LYS A 61 5.14 7.54 7.60
C LYS A 61 5.45 9.01 7.24
N GLU A 62 6.15 9.75 8.09
CA GLU A 62 6.56 11.12 7.78
C GLU A 62 7.75 11.16 6.81
N ARG A 63 7.64 11.93 5.74
CA ARG A 63 8.70 12.05 4.73
C ARG A 63 9.95 12.76 5.26
N ILE A 64 9.79 13.82 6.06
CA ILE A 64 10.90 14.62 6.57
C ILE A 64 10.60 15.11 7.98
N MET A 65 11.59 15.06 8.87
CA MET A 65 11.51 15.56 10.24
C MET A 65 12.85 16.10 10.69
N SER A 66 12.86 17.23 11.39
CA SER A 66 14.05 17.81 11.99
C SER A 66 13.97 17.73 13.52
N VAL A 67 15.04 17.23 14.13
CA VAL A 67 15.16 17.04 15.57
C VAL A 67 16.35 17.87 16.07
N SER A 68 16.19 18.52 17.21
CA SER A 68 17.30 19.19 17.89
C SER A 68 18.33 18.15 18.34
N GLY A 69 19.57 18.33 17.91
CA GLY A 69 20.69 17.44 18.15
C GLY A 69 21.64 18.00 19.20
N GLU A 70 22.04 17.14 20.13
CA GLU A 70 23.07 17.39 21.14
C GLU A 70 24.29 16.52 20.83
N GLN A 71 25.43 16.86 21.41
CA GLN A 71 26.64 16.08 21.19
C GLN A 71 26.47 14.68 21.80
N GLY A 72 26.74 13.63 21.02
CA GLY A 72 26.78 12.26 21.53
C GLY A 72 26.46 11.18 20.52
N GLN A 73 26.24 9.97 21.03
CA GLN A 73 25.91 8.78 20.24
C GLN A 73 24.40 8.61 20.10
N TYR A 74 23.97 8.39 18.86
CA TYR A 74 22.59 8.14 18.48
C TYR A 74 22.42 6.74 17.92
N LEU A 75 21.22 6.18 18.11
CA LEU A 75 20.79 4.94 17.48
C LEU A 75 19.53 5.21 16.64
N LEU A 76 19.62 5.00 15.33
CA LEU A 76 18.49 5.08 14.42
C LEU A 76 18.03 3.66 14.07
N ASN A 77 16.79 3.34 14.41
CA ASN A 77 16.09 2.14 14.01
C ASN A 77 14.99 2.51 13.01
N ILE A 78 14.88 1.76 11.92
CA ILE A 78 13.86 1.98 10.90
C ILE A 78 13.02 0.71 10.73
N GLU A 79 11.74 0.92 10.49
CA GLU A 79 10.77 -0.11 10.15
C GLU A 79 10.35 0.14 8.70
N PRO A 80 11.04 -0.46 7.72
CA PRO A 80 10.75 -0.24 6.31
C PRO A 80 9.35 -0.73 5.96
N PRO A 81 8.70 -0.16 4.92
CA PRO A 81 7.49 -0.74 4.35
C PRO A 81 7.70 -2.21 3.94
N GLU A 82 6.61 -2.98 3.89
CA GLU A 82 6.66 -4.41 3.61
C GLU A 82 7.42 -4.71 2.29
N GLY A 83 8.47 -5.53 2.40
CA GLY A 83 9.30 -5.92 1.28
C GLY A 83 10.22 -4.82 0.73
N ALA A 84 10.34 -3.66 1.36
CA ALA A 84 11.31 -2.65 0.94
C ALA A 84 12.70 -2.97 1.51
N GLN A 85 13.73 -2.90 0.67
CA GLN A 85 15.12 -2.86 1.13
C GLN A 85 15.49 -1.43 1.49
N SER A 86 16.24 -1.27 2.59
CA SER A 86 16.59 0.03 3.13
C SER A 86 18.08 0.30 3.08
N THR A 87 18.43 1.53 2.72
CA THR A 87 19.79 2.07 2.79
C THR A 87 19.74 3.42 3.50
N ILE A 88 20.58 3.60 4.50
CA ILE A 88 20.69 4.82 5.30
C ILE A 88 21.98 5.54 4.90
N ARG A 89 21.87 6.81 4.50
CA ARG A 89 23.01 7.67 4.13
C ARG A 89 23.04 8.90 5.02
N PHE A 90 24.22 9.23 5.54
CA PHE A 90 24.42 10.41 6.37
C PHE A 90 25.17 11.48 5.59
N TYR A 91 24.66 12.70 5.63
CA TYR A 91 25.25 13.86 4.97
C TYR A 91 25.49 14.99 5.97
N ASP A 92 26.61 15.68 5.81
CA ASP A 92 26.85 17.02 6.37
C ASP A 92 26.90 18.01 5.20
N GLY A 93 25.87 18.86 5.11
CA GLY A 93 25.56 19.58 3.88
C GLY A 93 25.40 18.63 2.69
N ASP A 94 26.28 18.76 1.70
CA ASP A 94 26.31 17.91 0.50
C ASP A 94 27.34 16.77 0.59
N VAL A 95 28.13 16.69 1.67
CA VAL A 95 29.18 15.68 1.83
C VAL A 95 28.59 14.40 2.43
N LEU A 96 28.71 13.29 1.71
CA LEU A 96 28.35 11.96 2.21
C LEU A 96 29.37 11.49 3.25
N LEU A 97 28.92 11.26 4.48
CA LEU A 97 29.74 10.80 5.60
C LEU A 97 29.78 9.28 5.73
N ASN A 98 28.61 8.63 5.62
CA ASN A 98 28.48 7.19 5.82
C ASN A 98 27.28 6.64 5.05
N THR A 99 27.36 5.35 4.67
CA THR A 99 26.26 4.58 4.08
C THR A 99 26.16 3.24 4.81
N THR A 100 24.95 2.85 5.18
CA THR A 100 24.68 1.58 5.87
C THR A 100 23.44 0.92 5.25
N GLU A 101 23.55 -0.36 4.92
CA GLU A 101 22.40 -1.17 4.50
C GLU A 101 21.73 -1.80 5.73
N GLY A 102 20.40 -1.90 5.69
CA GLY A 102 19.62 -2.53 6.75
C GLY A 102 18.84 -1.53 7.60
N THR A 103 18.36 -2.01 8.74
CA THR A 103 17.29 -1.35 9.52
C THR A 103 17.76 -0.66 10.80
N GLN A 104 19.06 -0.66 11.07
CA GLN A 104 19.62 -0.08 12.28
C GLN A 104 21.01 0.48 12.02
N VAL A 105 21.31 1.65 12.58
CA VAL A 105 22.65 2.26 12.51
C VAL A 105 22.91 3.13 13.74
N SER A 106 24.13 3.04 14.27
CA SER A 106 24.62 3.97 15.30
C SER A 106 25.55 5.01 14.67
N PHE A 107 25.42 6.26 15.10
CA PHE A 107 26.27 7.35 14.61
C PHE A 107 26.57 8.36 15.73
N LEU A 108 27.65 9.11 15.56
CA LEU A 108 28.03 10.21 16.45
C LEU A 108 27.61 11.54 15.82
N PHE A 109 27.01 12.41 16.62
CA PHE A 109 26.71 13.79 16.24
C PHE A 109 27.51 14.76 17.11
N GLY A 110 28.13 15.77 16.49
CA GLY A 110 29.02 16.72 17.18
C GLY A 110 28.30 17.74 18.07
N GLY A 111 26.96 17.83 17.99
CA GLY A 111 26.14 18.75 18.79
C GLY A 111 25.99 20.15 18.19
N ASN A 112 26.76 20.47 17.14
CA ASN A 112 26.66 21.68 16.35
C ASN A 112 26.47 21.35 14.86
N GLY A 113 25.98 22.33 14.08
CA GLY A 113 25.78 22.16 12.63
C GLY A 113 24.52 21.37 12.25
N THR A 114 24.49 20.83 11.02
CA THR A 114 23.34 20.09 10.49
C THR A 114 23.74 18.72 9.95
N LEU A 115 23.03 17.67 10.35
CA LEU A 115 23.23 16.31 9.84
C LEU A 115 21.94 15.86 9.14
N ARG A 116 22.03 15.38 7.90
CA ARG A 116 20.90 14.78 7.19
C ARG A 116 21.07 13.27 7.10
N ALA A 117 20.15 12.52 7.71
CA ALA A 117 20.00 11.09 7.56
C ALA A 117 18.95 10.79 6.48
N GLU A 118 19.39 10.38 5.30
CA GLU A 118 18.54 9.95 4.20
C GLU A 118 18.29 8.44 4.28
N ILE A 119 17.04 8.03 4.46
CA ILE A 119 16.60 6.64 4.42
C ILE A 119 15.97 6.38 3.06
N SER A 120 16.60 5.52 2.25
CA SER A 120 16.13 5.15 0.91
C SER A 120 15.50 3.77 0.93
N TYR A 121 14.25 3.66 0.45
CA TYR A 121 13.52 2.42 0.27
C TYR A 121 13.47 2.03 -1.21
N VAL A 122 13.96 0.83 -1.51
CA VAL A 122 14.04 0.29 -2.87
C VAL A 122 13.43 -1.11 -2.92
N TYR A 123 12.69 -1.40 -3.99
CA TYR A 123 12.12 -2.71 -4.25
C TYR A 123 12.88 -3.39 -5.39
N LYS A 124 13.25 -4.66 -5.20
CA LYS A 124 14.03 -5.44 -6.18
C LYS A 124 13.16 -6.43 -6.94
N GLY A 125 11.96 -6.02 -7.34
CA GLY A 125 11.08 -6.84 -8.17
C GLY A 125 11.64 -7.04 -9.59
N VAL A 126 11.26 -8.15 -10.21
CA VAL A 126 11.67 -8.53 -11.57
C VAL A 126 10.44 -8.77 -12.44
N ILE A 127 10.43 -8.25 -13.66
CA ILE A 127 9.42 -8.57 -14.69
C ILE A 127 10.09 -9.30 -15.84
N LEU A 128 9.53 -10.47 -16.19
CA LEU A 128 9.94 -11.27 -17.33
C LEU A 128 8.83 -11.26 -18.38
N VAL A 129 9.15 -10.90 -19.62
CA VAL A 129 8.20 -10.84 -20.74
C VAL A 129 8.65 -11.80 -21.83
N GLU A 130 7.81 -12.79 -22.13
CA GLU A 130 8.13 -13.88 -23.04
C GLU A 130 6.99 -14.18 -24.00
N SER A 131 7.29 -14.86 -25.10
CA SER A 131 6.26 -15.41 -25.99
C SER A 131 6.67 -16.71 -26.66
N THR A 132 5.67 -17.44 -27.12
CA THR A 132 5.79 -18.63 -27.97
C THR A 132 5.04 -18.37 -29.28
N PRO A 133 5.69 -18.31 -30.45
CA PRO A 133 7.14 -18.28 -30.63
C PRO A 133 7.75 -16.96 -30.11
N SER A 134 9.07 -16.98 -29.84
CA SER A 134 9.80 -15.80 -29.37
C SER A 134 9.99 -14.76 -30.46
N GLY A 135 10.31 -13.51 -30.09
CA GLY A 135 10.55 -12.40 -31.02
C GLY A 135 9.34 -11.50 -31.23
N ALA A 136 8.27 -11.68 -30.45
CA ALA A 136 7.13 -10.78 -30.47
C ALA A 136 7.51 -9.41 -29.87
N SER A 137 7.21 -8.33 -30.58
CA SER A 137 7.30 -6.99 -30.01
C SER A 137 6.24 -6.82 -28.91
N PHE A 138 6.57 -6.08 -27.86
CA PHE A 138 5.65 -5.81 -26.76
C PHE A 138 5.77 -4.38 -26.23
N GLU A 139 4.72 -3.95 -25.54
CA GLU A 139 4.64 -2.73 -24.76
C GLU A 139 4.18 -3.06 -23.33
N LEU A 140 5.04 -2.80 -22.35
CA LEU A 140 4.79 -2.93 -20.92
C LEU A 140 4.44 -1.55 -20.35
N LYS A 141 3.26 -1.44 -19.74
CA LYS A 141 2.76 -0.26 -19.04
C LYS A 141 2.69 -0.53 -17.54
N GLY A 142 3.11 0.45 -16.75
CA GLY A 142 2.91 0.48 -15.30
C GLY A 142 2.34 1.82 -14.85
N PRO A 143 2.17 2.03 -13.53
CA PRO A 143 1.72 3.29 -12.98
C PRO A 143 2.76 4.41 -13.19
N GLN A 144 2.37 5.66 -12.94
CA GLN A 144 3.25 6.83 -13.01
C GLN A 144 3.94 7.02 -14.38
N GLY A 145 3.29 6.58 -15.47
CA GLY A 145 3.80 6.77 -16.83
C GLY A 145 4.91 5.80 -17.24
N ILE A 146 5.18 4.76 -16.44
CA ILE A 146 6.12 3.69 -16.84
C ILE A 146 5.61 3.07 -18.14
N ARG A 147 6.41 3.22 -19.21
CA ARG A 147 6.17 2.62 -20.51
C ARG A 147 7.50 2.08 -21.04
N GLN A 148 7.55 0.77 -21.27
CA GLN A 148 8.72 0.09 -21.81
C GLN A 148 8.31 -0.70 -23.05
N THR A 149 9.15 -0.71 -24.07
CA THR A 149 8.91 -1.47 -25.31
C THR A 149 10.12 -2.33 -25.61
N GLY A 150 9.90 -3.49 -26.20
CA GLY A 150 10.99 -4.41 -26.57
C GLY A 150 10.49 -5.59 -27.39
N THR A 151 11.34 -6.59 -27.55
CA THR A 151 11.02 -7.87 -28.18
C THR A 151 11.25 -9.01 -27.20
N THR A 152 10.42 -10.06 -27.25
CA THR A 152 10.55 -11.21 -26.34
C THR A 152 11.75 -12.09 -26.71
N PRO A 153 12.46 -12.68 -25.72
CA PRO A 153 12.28 -12.50 -24.27
C PRO A 153 12.97 -11.23 -23.74
N ALA A 154 12.38 -10.58 -22.73
CA ALA A 154 12.95 -9.41 -22.05
C ALA A 154 12.83 -9.51 -20.53
N THR A 155 13.82 -8.94 -19.82
CA THR A 155 13.86 -8.90 -18.35
C THR A 155 14.04 -7.46 -17.85
N PHE A 156 13.26 -7.07 -16.85
CA PHE A 156 13.37 -5.78 -16.15
C PHE A 156 13.57 -6.03 -14.66
N THR A 157 14.53 -5.33 -14.03
CA THR A 157 14.91 -5.49 -12.62
C THR A 157 14.70 -4.20 -11.83
N ASN A 158 14.74 -4.27 -10.49
CA ASN A 158 14.54 -3.12 -9.59
C ASN A 158 13.18 -2.45 -9.79
N ILE A 159 12.17 -3.27 -10.10
CA ILE A 159 10.81 -2.80 -10.39
C ILE A 159 9.99 -2.74 -9.09
N PRO A 160 9.35 -1.60 -8.80
CA PRO A 160 8.47 -1.46 -7.65
C PRO A 160 7.19 -2.30 -7.76
N PRO A 161 6.60 -2.73 -6.63
CA PRO A 161 5.42 -3.59 -6.59
C PRO A 161 4.17 -2.83 -7.04
N PHE A 162 3.88 -2.92 -8.33
CA PHE A 162 2.77 -2.23 -8.96
C PHE A 162 1.98 -3.15 -9.88
N TYR A 163 0.86 -2.63 -10.37
CA TYR A 163 0.08 -3.26 -11.43
C TYR A 163 0.69 -2.96 -12.80
N PHE A 164 1.04 -4.01 -13.55
CA PHE A 164 1.61 -3.91 -14.88
C PHE A 164 0.69 -4.54 -15.92
N THR A 165 0.67 -3.96 -17.11
CA THR A 165 -0.03 -4.47 -18.28
C THR A 165 0.96 -4.61 -19.43
N VAL A 166 1.04 -5.78 -20.05
CA VAL A 166 1.79 -5.99 -21.28
C VAL A 166 0.85 -6.22 -22.46
N SER A 167 1.11 -5.55 -23.56
CA SER A 167 0.45 -5.77 -24.85
C SER A 167 1.50 -6.27 -25.83
N TYR A 168 1.21 -7.33 -26.59
CA TYR A 168 2.10 -7.82 -27.63
C TYR A 168 1.58 -7.38 -29.00
N SER A 169 2.48 -7.08 -29.92
CA SER A 169 2.16 -6.87 -31.33
C SER A 169 1.92 -8.22 -32.01
N PRO A 170 1.11 -8.28 -33.09
CA PRO A 170 0.95 -9.50 -33.87
C PRO A 170 2.28 -9.93 -34.50
N LEU A 171 2.52 -11.24 -34.53
CA LEU A 171 3.57 -11.86 -35.34
C LEU A 171 3.03 -12.18 -36.75
N PRO A 172 3.89 -12.29 -37.77
CA PRO A 172 3.46 -12.70 -39.12
C PRO A 172 2.68 -14.01 -39.06
N ASN A 173 1.51 -14.04 -39.69
CA ASN A 173 0.60 -15.18 -39.71
C ASN A 173 0.10 -15.64 -38.33
N CYS A 174 0.22 -14.82 -37.28
CA CYS A 174 -0.24 -15.19 -35.94
C CYS A 174 -1.28 -14.21 -35.39
N LEU A 175 -2.26 -14.76 -34.66
CA LEU A 175 -3.26 -13.97 -33.98
C LEU A 175 -2.62 -13.20 -32.80
N GLN A 176 -2.96 -11.91 -32.69
CA GLN A 176 -2.47 -11.08 -31.60
C GLN A 176 -3.09 -11.51 -30.26
N PRO A 177 -2.28 -11.83 -29.24
CA PRO A 177 -2.81 -12.17 -27.92
C PRO A 177 -3.38 -10.91 -27.23
N LYS A 178 -4.40 -11.10 -26.40
CA LYS A 178 -4.95 -10.01 -25.60
C LYS A 178 -3.89 -9.50 -24.61
N PRO A 179 -3.91 -8.20 -24.26
CA PRO A 179 -3.06 -7.67 -23.21
C PRO A 179 -3.21 -8.45 -21.90
N GLN A 180 -2.10 -8.69 -21.23
CA GLN A 180 -2.05 -9.39 -19.94
C GLN A 180 -1.76 -8.37 -18.85
N SER A 181 -2.49 -8.43 -17.75
CA SER A 181 -2.30 -7.49 -16.65
C SER A 181 -2.24 -8.21 -15.31
N ARG A 182 -1.25 -7.86 -14.48
CA ARG A 182 -0.94 -8.55 -13.22
C ARG A 182 -0.21 -7.61 -12.25
N THR A 183 -0.34 -7.87 -10.95
CA THR A 183 0.39 -7.14 -9.90
C THR A 183 1.74 -7.81 -9.60
N LEU A 184 2.81 -7.03 -9.60
CA LEU A 184 4.11 -7.44 -9.09
C LEU A 184 4.10 -7.34 -7.56
N ARG A 185 4.31 -8.46 -6.86
CA ARG A 185 4.47 -8.47 -5.40
C ARG A 185 5.89 -8.03 -5.01
N PRO A 186 6.11 -7.47 -3.80
CA PRO A 186 7.43 -6.98 -3.37
C PRO A 186 8.53 -8.04 -3.51
N ASN A 187 9.65 -7.68 -4.16
CA ASN A 187 10.83 -8.54 -4.38
C ASN A 187 10.55 -9.89 -5.04
N THR A 188 9.44 -10.01 -5.79
CA THR A 188 9.12 -11.24 -6.53
C THR A 188 9.45 -11.12 -8.02
N THR A 189 9.31 -12.23 -8.73
CA THR A 189 9.37 -12.25 -10.20
C THR A 189 7.96 -12.36 -10.77
N LEU A 190 7.56 -11.39 -11.60
CA LEU A 190 6.33 -11.40 -12.36
C LEU A 190 6.59 -11.85 -13.80
N ARG A 191 5.97 -12.96 -14.21
CA ARG A 191 6.10 -13.49 -15.56
C ARG A 191 4.86 -13.17 -16.40
N PHE A 192 5.09 -12.55 -17.55
CA PHE A 192 4.15 -12.46 -18.65
C PHE A 192 4.61 -13.39 -19.77
N HIS A 193 3.70 -14.22 -20.26
CA HIS A 193 3.98 -15.18 -21.31
C HIS A 193 2.82 -15.20 -22.29
N ALA A 194 3.07 -14.82 -23.54
CA ALA A 194 2.09 -14.87 -24.62
C ALA A 194 2.29 -16.10 -25.50
N ASP A 195 1.23 -16.89 -25.66
CA ASP A 195 1.21 -17.98 -26.64
C ASP A 195 0.46 -17.51 -27.90
N PHE A 196 1.13 -17.49 -29.04
CA PHE A 196 0.61 -17.04 -30.32
C PHE A 196 0.08 -18.23 -31.11
N THR A 197 -1.18 -18.14 -31.54
CA THR A 197 -1.75 -19.09 -32.48
C THR A 197 -1.43 -18.63 -33.90
N CYS A 198 -0.49 -19.32 -34.55
CA CYS A 198 -0.11 -19.06 -35.93
C CYS A 198 -0.93 -19.93 -36.90
N ILE A 199 -1.45 -19.30 -37.95
CA ILE A 199 -2.17 -19.94 -39.03
C ILE A 199 -1.11 -20.28 -40.08
N ASP A 200 -0.71 -21.55 -40.14
CA ASP A 200 0.08 -22.01 -41.27
C ASP A 200 -0.76 -21.79 -42.55
N GLU A 201 -0.20 -21.12 -43.56
CA GLU A 201 -0.79 -21.13 -44.89
C GLU A 201 -1.01 -22.59 -45.27
N VAL A 202 -2.27 -22.93 -45.58
CA VAL A 202 -2.69 -24.26 -46.01
C VAL A 202 -1.79 -24.67 -47.18
N LYS A 203 -0.77 -25.49 -46.90
CA LYS A 203 -0.12 -26.29 -47.94
C LYS A 203 -1.22 -27.20 -48.45
N THR A 204 -1.70 -26.91 -49.65
CA THR A 204 -2.62 -27.72 -50.43
C THR A 204 -2.00 -29.11 -50.57
N VAL A 205 -2.44 -30.04 -49.72
CA VAL A 205 -2.12 -31.46 -49.91
C VAL A 205 -2.99 -31.92 -51.07
N MET A 206 -2.40 -31.98 -52.26
CA MET A 206 -2.93 -32.76 -53.37
C MET A 206 -3.11 -34.20 -52.88
N ASN A 207 -4.35 -34.69 -52.88
CA ASN A 207 -4.66 -36.10 -52.67
C ASN A 207 -3.99 -36.93 -53.77
N THR A 208 -2.86 -37.55 -53.47
CA THR A 208 -2.39 -38.74 -54.19
C THR A 208 -2.85 -39.98 -53.44
N LEU A 209 -3.57 -40.86 -54.13
CA LEU A 209 -4.04 -42.15 -53.66
C LEU A 209 -2.88 -42.98 -53.05
N PRO A 210 -3.12 -43.72 -51.95
CA PRO A 210 -2.07 -44.53 -51.32
C PRO A 210 -1.89 -45.86 -52.06
N PRO A 211 -0.66 -46.38 -52.22
CA PRO A 211 -0.49 -47.82 -52.40
C PRO A 211 -0.53 -48.52 -51.04
N GLU A 212 -1.17 -49.69 -51.03
CA GLU A 212 -1.14 -50.67 -49.95
C GLU A 212 0.29 -50.98 -49.51
N ASN A 213 0.54 -51.00 -48.20
CA ASN A 213 0.99 -52.17 -47.44
C ASN A 213 1.46 -51.76 -46.04
N GLY A 214 1.08 -52.58 -45.06
CA GLY A 214 0.93 -52.16 -43.67
C GLY A 214 2.14 -52.27 -42.76
N VAL A 215 2.00 -51.61 -41.60
CA VAL A 215 2.55 -51.98 -40.29
C VAL A 215 1.57 -51.43 -39.23
N PRO A 216 1.05 -52.22 -38.27
CA PRO A 216 0.24 -51.66 -37.20
C PRO A 216 1.15 -51.11 -36.09
N THR A 217 1.30 -49.79 -36.01
CA THR A 217 1.78 -49.15 -34.77
C THR A 217 0.61 -48.97 -33.82
N SER A 218 0.47 -49.92 -32.89
CA SER A 218 -0.34 -49.75 -31.69
C SER A 218 0.32 -48.70 -30.80
N SER A 219 -0.06 -47.44 -30.94
CA SER A 219 0.17 -46.43 -29.90
C SER A 219 -0.86 -46.64 -28.80
N ALA A 220 -0.53 -47.46 -27.81
CA ALA A 220 -1.29 -47.50 -26.58
C ALA A 220 -1.18 -46.13 -25.88
N MET A 221 -2.26 -45.34 -25.90
CA MET A 221 -2.37 -44.11 -25.11
C MET A 221 -2.16 -44.44 -23.63
N THR A 222 -1.23 -43.73 -22.98
CA THR A 222 -1.07 -43.87 -21.53
C THR A 222 -2.29 -43.29 -20.81
N PRO A 223 -2.64 -43.78 -19.60
CA PRO A 223 -3.72 -43.22 -18.79
C PRO A 223 -3.58 -41.72 -18.51
N ALA A 224 -2.34 -41.19 -18.48
CA ALA A 224 -2.07 -39.77 -18.33
C ALA A 224 -2.42 -38.96 -19.59
N THR A 225 -2.10 -39.48 -20.78
CA THR A 225 -2.47 -38.83 -22.06
C THR A 225 -3.98 -38.86 -22.29
N ALA A 226 -4.66 -39.95 -21.92
CA ALA A 226 -6.12 -40.04 -21.99
C ALA A 226 -6.80 -39.02 -21.05
N ARG A 227 -6.33 -38.90 -19.80
CA ARG A 227 -6.83 -37.91 -18.83
C ARG A 227 -6.58 -36.46 -19.28
N MET A 228 -5.42 -36.17 -19.86
CA MET A 228 -5.12 -34.85 -20.43
C MET A 228 -6.01 -34.51 -21.63
N LEU A 229 -6.32 -35.49 -22.48
CA LEU A 229 -7.24 -35.29 -23.61
C LEU A 229 -8.67 -35.03 -23.12
N GLU A 230 -9.11 -35.78 -22.10
CA GLU A 230 -10.43 -35.64 -21.48
C GLU A 230 -10.58 -34.25 -20.84
N GLU A 231 -9.62 -33.81 -20.03
CA GLU A 231 -9.64 -32.48 -19.40
C GLU A 231 -9.54 -31.32 -20.41
N GLN A 232 -8.95 -31.54 -21.59
CA GLN A 232 -8.98 -30.58 -22.71
C GLN A 232 -10.29 -30.57 -23.49
N SER A 233 -11.14 -31.59 -23.33
CA SER A 233 -12.43 -31.71 -23.99
C SER A 233 -13.59 -31.11 -23.21
N HIS A 234 -13.45 -30.94 -21.88
CA HIS A 234 -14.47 -30.35 -21.02
C HIS A 234 -14.49 -28.81 -21.10
N ALA A 235 -15.70 -28.25 -20.96
CA ALA A 235 -15.96 -26.83 -20.78
C ALA A 235 -15.58 -26.38 -19.36
N ASN A 236 -14.27 -26.30 -19.13
CA ASN A 236 -13.69 -25.92 -17.84
C ASN A 236 -13.78 -24.41 -17.56
N VAL A 237 -14.18 -24.08 -16.33
CA VAL A 237 -14.22 -22.70 -15.83
C VAL A 237 -13.43 -22.52 -14.54
N GLN A 238 -12.89 -21.31 -14.35
CA GLN A 238 -12.25 -20.88 -13.11
C GLN A 238 -13.06 -19.73 -12.49
N LEU A 239 -13.52 -19.92 -11.26
CA LEU A 239 -14.24 -18.90 -10.49
C LEU A 239 -13.24 -17.99 -9.75
N PHE A 240 -13.49 -16.69 -9.74
CA PHE A 240 -12.75 -15.70 -8.94
C PHE A 240 -13.73 -14.92 -8.07
N HIS A 241 -13.37 -14.78 -6.80
CA HIS A 241 -14.18 -14.12 -5.79
C HIS A 241 -13.23 -13.45 -4.79
N SER A 242 -13.35 -12.13 -4.63
CA SER A 242 -12.52 -11.36 -3.68
C SER A 242 -13.31 -10.19 -3.11
N ILE A 243 -13.06 -9.90 -1.84
CA ILE A 243 -13.53 -8.69 -1.15
C ILE A 243 -12.37 -7.71 -0.99
N ASN A 244 -12.64 -6.41 -1.05
CA ASN A 244 -11.59 -5.39 -0.98
C ASN A 244 -10.97 -5.22 0.42
N GLN A 245 -11.62 -5.72 1.46
CA GLN A 245 -11.17 -5.69 2.85
C GLN A 245 -11.77 -6.85 3.64
N GLU A 246 -10.99 -7.47 4.53
CA GLU A 246 -11.39 -8.62 5.37
C GLU A 246 -12.02 -8.18 6.69
N GLU A 247 -11.93 -6.91 7.05
CA GLU A 247 -12.55 -6.31 8.23
C GLU A 247 -13.31 -5.05 7.84
N THR A 248 -14.47 -4.84 8.48
CA THR A 248 -15.32 -3.69 8.23
C THR A 248 -16.19 -3.36 9.43
N VAL A 249 -16.89 -2.23 9.39
CA VAL A 249 -17.76 -1.78 10.48
C VAL A 249 -19.23 -1.94 10.10
N ALA A 250 -20.13 -2.12 11.07
CA ALA A 250 -21.58 -2.07 10.85
C ALA A 250 -22.00 -0.78 10.10
N GLY A 251 -22.96 -0.90 9.17
CA GLY A 251 -23.45 0.21 8.34
C GLY A 251 -22.53 0.67 7.20
N SER A 252 -21.30 0.15 7.10
CA SER A 252 -20.35 0.50 6.04
C SER A 252 -20.65 -0.23 4.72
N THR A 253 -19.99 0.21 3.64
CA THR A 253 -20.05 -0.44 2.33
C THR A 253 -18.68 -0.99 1.97
N VAL A 254 -18.64 -2.27 1.57
CA VAL A 254 -17.46 -2.95 1.01
C VAL A 254 -17.70 -3.26 -0.47
N TYR A 255 -16.63 -3.59 -1.20
CA TYR A 255 -16.72 -3.91 -2.62
C TYR A 255 -16.29 -5.35 -2.87
N VAL A 256 -17.14 -6.09 -3.58
CA VAL A 256 -16.87 -7.47 -3.99
C VAL A 256 -16.59 -7.51 -5.48
N THR A 257 -15.55 -8.22 -5.86
CA THR A 257 -15.26 -8.59 -7.25
C THR A 257 -15.55 -10.07 -7.44
N LEU A 258 -16.42 -10.36 -8.39
CA LEU A 258 -16.87 -11.71 -8.70
C LEU A 258 -16.74 -11.96 -10.20
N GLY A 259 -16.39 -13.18 -10.57
CA GLY A 259 -16.61 -13.62 -11.94
C GLY A 259 -16.02 -14.96 -12.28
N VAL A 260 -16.10 -15.29 -13.56
CA VAL A 260 -15.80 -16.62 -14.10
C VAL A 260 -14.95 -16.48 -15.36
N ARG A 261 -13.96 -17.36 -15.50
CA ARG A 261 -13.10 -17.47 -16.68
C ARG A 261 -13.34 -18.80 -17.36
N ASN A 262 -13.55 -18.79 -18.67
CA ASN A 262 -13.48 -20.00 -19.48
C ASN A 262 -12.01 -20.36 -19.71
N VAL A 263 -11.57 -21.49 -19.16
CA VAL A 263 -10.19 -22.01 -19.30
C VAL A 263 -10.12 -23.20 -20.26
N SER A 264 -11.23 -23.53 -20.91
CA SER A 264 -11.28 -24.53 -21.98
C SER A 264 -10.88 -23.97 -23.35
N LYS A 265 -10.80 -24.86 -24.34
CA LYS A 265 -10.54 -24.52 -25.75
C LYS A 265 -11.81 -24.19 -26.54
N SER A 266 -13.00 -24.40 -25.97
CA SER A 266 -14.29 -24.20 -26.63
C SER A 266 -15.08 -23.05 -26.00
N THR A 267 -16.09 -22.54 -26.69
CA THR A 267 -17.01 -21.53 -26.14
C THR A 267 -17.99 -22.19 -25.19
N ILE A 268 -18.11 -21.66 -23.98
CA ILE A 268 -19.11 -22.10 -22.99
C ILE A 268 -20.34 -21.20 -23.10
N ARG A 269 -21.53 -21.77 -23.00
CA ARG A 269 -22.82 -21.07 -23.17
C ARG A 269 -23.69 -21.28 -21.94
N ASN A 270 -24.70 -20.41 -21.77
CA ASN A 270 -25.73 -20.53 -20.75
C ASN A 270 -25.16 -20.71 -19.33
N ILE A 271 -24.26 -19.81 -18.95
CA ILE A 271 -23.60 -19.87 -17.64
C ILE A 271 -24.38 -19.00 -16.67
N THR A 272 -24.78 -19.57 -15.54
CA THR A 272 -25.36 -18.83 -14.43
C THR A 272 -24.29 -18.66 -13.36
N LEU A 273 -24.01 -17.41 -13.02
CA LEU A 273 -23.15 -17.03 -11.91
C LEU A 273 -24.06 -16.48 -10.80
N SER A 274 -23.92 -17.00 -9.58
CA SER A 274 -24.74 -16.60 -8.45
C SER A 274 -23.91 -16.26 -7.23
N GLU A 275 -24.36 -15.28 -6.46
CA GLU A 275 -23.77 -14.89 -5.18
C GLU A 275 -24.83 -15.01 -4.08
N GLN A 276 -24.59 -15.87 -3.09
CA GLN A 276 -25.49 -16.04 -1.95
C GLN A 276 -24.96 -15.32 -0.73
N PHE A 277 -25.85 -14.65 -0.01
CA PHE A 277 -25.52 -13.87 1.19
C PHE A 277 -26.62 -13.96 2.24
N ASP A 278 -26.36 -13.47 3.46
CA ASP A 278 -27.37 -13.37 4.52
C ASP A 278 -27.94 -11.95 4.57
N THR A 279 -29.23 -11.82 4.28
CA THR A 279 -29.96 -10.54 4.29
C THR A 279 -30.09 -9.92 5.68
N ALA A 280 -29.89 -10.68 6.76
CA ALA A 280 -29.85 -10.14 8.12
C ALA A 280 -28.53 -9.42 8.42
N ILE A 281 -27.46 -9.76 7.69
CA ILE A 281 -26.10 -9.25 7.91
C ILE A 281 -25.72 -8.18 6.89
N LEU A 282 -26.11 -8.35 5.63
CA LEU A 282 -25.73 -7.46 4.54
C LEU A 282 -26.84 -7.29 3.49
N SER A 283 -26.72 -6.25 2.68
CA SER A 283 -27.64 -5.92 1.59
C SER A 283 -26.90 -5.50 0.32
N LEU A 284 -27.48 -5.83 -0.84
CA LEU A 284 -26.99 -5.46 -2.16
C LEU A 284 -28.05 -4.60 -2.89
N PRO A 285 -27.66 -3.73 -3.84
CA PRO A 285 -28.61 -3.07 -4.72
C PRO A 285 -29.40 -4.08 -5.56
N GLU A 286 -30.69 -3.80 -5.84
CA GLU A 286 -31.55 -4.70 -6.62
C GLU A 286 -31.03 -4.99 -8.04
N ALA A 287 -30.39 -3.98 -8.65
CA ALA A 287 -29.75 -4.07 -9.95
C ALA A 287 -28.24 -3.90 -9.82
N LEU A 288 -27.49 -4.85 -10.37
CA LEU A 288 -26.02 -4.91 -10.29
C LEU A 288 -25.40 -4.72 -11.67
N GLN A 289 -24.13 -4.31 -11.67
CA GLN A 289 -23.35 -4.19 -12.91
C GLN A 289 -23.29 -5.53 -13.65
N GLY A 290 -23.15 -5.48 -14.98
CA GLY A 290 -23.13 -6.68 -15.81
C GLY A 290 -24.48 -7.39 -15.94
N GLY A 291 -25.59 -6.71 -15.61
CA GLY A 291 -26.94 -7.26 -15.75
C GLY A 291 -27.37 -8.19 -14.61
N GLY A 292 -26.72 -8.08 -13.45
CA GLY A 292 -27.06 -8.89 -12.28
C GLY A 292 -28.35 -8.42 -11.62
N ILE A 293 -29.14 -9.37 -11.13
CA ILE A 293 -30.42 -9.10 -10.47
C ILE A 293 -30.41 -9.79 -9.10
N VAL A 294 -30.79 -9.07 -8.06
CA VAL A 294 -30.95 -9.63 -6.70
C VAL A 294 -32.37 -10.17 -6.53
N ARG A 295 -32.47 -11.42 -6.07
CA ARG A 295 -33.73 -12.09 -5.72
C ARG A 295 -33.61 -12.67 -4.32
N GLY A 296 -34.21 -11.98 -3.35
CA GLY A 296 -34.12 -12.37 -1.94
C GLY A 296 -32.67 -12.32 -1.44
N ASN A 297 -32.11 -13.47 -1.10
CA ASN A 297 -30.76 -13.63 -0.55
C ASN A 297 -29.70 -14.04 -1.60
N THR A 298 -30.03 -13.96 -2.89
CA THR A 298 -29.15 -14.39 -3.99
C THR A 298 -29.10 -13.35 -5.09
N ALA A 299 -27.90 -12.95 -5.52
CA ALA A 299 -27.68 -12.19 -6.75
C ALA A 299 -27.35 -13.15 -7.90
N ILE A 300 -27.92 -12.92 -9.09
CA ILE A 300 -27.81 -13.82 -10.24
C ILE A 300 -27.40 -13.04 -11.49
N TRP A 301 -26.42 -13.56 -12.22
CA TRP A 301 -26.01 -13.13 -13.55
C TRP A 301 -26.19 -14.29 -14.55
N GLU A 302 -26.96 -14.04 -15.60
CA GLU A 302 -27.08 -14.97 -16.73
C GLU A 302 -26.12 -14.53 -17.85
N ILE A 303 -25.16 -15.38 -18.17
CA ILE A 303 -24.08 -15.10 -19.11
C ILE A 303 -24.31 -15.97 -20.35
N PRO A 304 -24.73 -15.39 -21.50
CA PRO A 304 -25.11 -16.18 -22.67
C PRO A 304 -23.96 -17.01 -23.23
N GLN A 305 -22.74 -16.46 -23.23
CA GLN A 305 -21.54 -17.18 -23.64
C GLN A 305 -20.26 -16.53 -23.10
N ILE A 306 -19.25 -17.37 -22.89
CA ILE A 306 -17.86 -16.95 -22.64
C ILE A 306 -16.98 -17.72 -23.63
N LEU A 307 -16.34 -16.99 -24.56
CA LEU A 307 -15.43 -17.60 -25.53
C LEU A 307 -14.19 -18.20 -24.83
N ALA A 308 -13.52 -19.15 -25.48
CA ALA A 308 -12.30 -19.77 -24.95
C ALA A 308 -11.28 -18.73 -24.44
N GLY A 309 -10.79 -18.92 -23.21
CA GLY A 309 -9.82 -18.03 -22.56
C GLY A 309 -10.37 -16.69 -22.03
N GLN A 310 -11.64 -16.35 -22.30
CA GLN A 310 -12.29 -15.11 -21.84
C GLN A 310 -12.79 -15.20 -20.40
N SER A 311 -13.06 -14.04 -19.81
CA SER A 311 -13.68 -13.93 -18.49
C SER A 311 -14.87 -12.98 -18.52
N PHE A 312 -15.85 -13.26 -17.66
CA PHE A 312 -16.89 -12.33 -17.24
C PHE A 312 -16.57 -11.89 -15.81
N SER A 313 -16.57 -10.58 -15.52
CA SER A 313 -16.24 -10.04 -14.20
C SER A 313 -17.11 -8.84 -13.87
N VAL A 314 -17.54 -8.75 -12.62
CA VAL A 314 -18.35 -7.66 -12.08
C VAL A 314 -17.80 -7.20 -10.74
N MET A 315 -17.97 -5.91 -10.45
CA MET A 315 -17.68 -5.33 -9.14
C MET A 315 -18.96 -4.67 -8.63
N PHE A 316 -19.36 -5.00 -7.41
CA PHE A 316 -20.57 -4.45 -6.81
C PHE A 316 -20.40 -4.07 -5.34
N PRO A 317 -21.10 -3.02 -4.87
CA PRO A 317 -21.10 -2.64 -3.47
C PRO A 317 -21.97 -3.60 -2.63
N VAL A 318 -21.50 -3.89 -1.43
CA VAL A 318 -22.19 -4.68 -0.41
C VAL A 318 -22.28 -3.83 0.85
N ARG A 319 -23.50 -3.53 1.30
CA ARG A 319 -23.74 -2.69 2.49
C ARG A 319 -23.97 -3.59 3.71
N MET A 320 -23.17 -3.41 4.74
CA MET A 320 -23.34 -4.10 6.02
C MET A 320 -24.54 -3.52 6.76
N SER A 321 -25.32 -4.38 7.41
CA SER A 321 -26.42 -3.95 8.28
C SER A 321 -25.88 -3.09 9.42
N GLU A 322 -26.69 -2.14 9.91
CA GLU A 322 -26.36 -1.34 11.09
C GLU A 322 -26.63 -2.11 12.39
N ASP A 323 -27.53 -3.11 12.35
CA ASP A 323 -27.97 -3.90 13.51
C ASP A 323 -27.11 -5.14 13.77
N VAL A 324 -26.10 -5.37 12.94
CA VAL A 324 -25.25 -6.56 13.04
C VAL A 324 -24.28 -6.42 14.22
N LYS A 325 -24.15 -7.49 15.00
CA LYS A 325 -23.27 -7.50 16.18
C LYS A 325 -21.80 -7.52 15.77
N GLU A 326 -20.98 -6.86 16.58
CA GLU A 326 -19.53 -6.95 16.51
C GLU A 326 -19.06 -8.41 16.66
N GLY A 327 -18.00 -8.77 15.94
CA GLY A 327 -17.49 -10.14 15.85
C GLY A 327 -18.27 -11.06 14.92
N THR A 328 -19.37 -10.58 14.30
CA THR A 328 -20.09 -11.33 13.26
C THR A 328 -19.27 -11.35 11.98
N GLU A 329 -19.25 -12.50 11.30
CA GLU A 329 -18.58 -12.67 10.01
C GLU A 329 -19.61 -12.61 8.88
N ALA A 330 -19.49 -11.60 8.02
CA ALA A 330 -20.32 -11.44 6.83
C ALA A 330 -19.76 -12.32 5.70
N THR A 331 -20.43 -13.44 5.41
CA THR A 331 -19.99 -14.40 4.38
C THR A 331 -20.78 -14.24 3.07
N LEU A 332 -20.05 -14.22 1.96
CA LEU A 332 -20.57 -14.27 0.59
C LEU A 332 -20.11 -15.58 -0.06
N THR A 333 -21.05 -16.33 -0.63
CA THR A 333 -20.78 -17.59 -1.33
C THR A 333 -21.15 -17.49 -2.81
N ALA A 334 -20.10 -17.41 -3.64
CA ALA A 334 -20.19 -17.46 -5.08
C ALA A 334 -20.36 -18.89 -5.58
N ARG A 335 -21.17 -19.09 -6.61
CA ARG A 335 -21.30 -20.35 -7.35
C ARG A 335 -21.46 -20.10 -8.84
N VAL A 336 -20.88 -20.98 -9.66
CA VAL A 336 -21.09 -21.04 -11.10
C VAL A 336 -21.76 -22.37 -11.50
N SER A 337 -22.70 -22.32 -12.43
CA SER A 337 -23.41 -23.47 -13.00
C SER A 337 -23.74 -23.27 -14.48
N GLY A 338 -23.97 -24.36 -15.21
CA GLY A 338 -24.39 -24.36 -16.62
C GLY A 338 -24.35 -25.78 -17.20
N ASP A 339 -24.85 -25.95 -18.42
CA ASP A 339 -25.12 -27.28 -19.03
C ASP A 339 -23.88 -28.18 -19.16
N ASP A 340 -22.69 -27.60 -19.35
CA ASP A 340 -21.41 -28.33 -19.52
C ASP A 340 -20.27 -27.75 -18.67
N VAL A 341 -20.60 -27.05 -17.58
CA VAL A 341 -19.59 -26.33 -16.77
C VAL A 341 -18.86 -27.28 -15.82
N HIS A 342 -17.55 -27.40 -15.99
CA HIS A 342 -16.68 -28.23 -15.15
C HIS A 342 -15.59 -27.38 -14.47
N ALA A 343 -15.12 -27.80 -13.29
CA ALA A 343 -13.93 -27.19 -12.68
C ALA A 343 -12.68 -27.95 -13.14
N PRO A 344 -11.60 -27.26 -13.51
CA PRO A 344 -10.27 -27.87 -13.61
C PRO A 344 -9.90 -28.59 -12.31
N GLN A 345 -8.99 -29.57 -12.39
CA GLN A 345 -8.51 -30.22 -11.18
C GLN A 345 -7.99 -29.23 -10.13
N GLY A 346 -8.49 -29.34 -8.90
CA GLY A 346 -8.12 -28.49 -7.77
C GLY A 346 -8.84 -27.14 -7.70
N GLU A 347 -9.68 -26.79 -8.68
CA GLU A 347 -10.58 -25.64 -8.61
C GLU A 347 -11.97 -26.04 -8.13
N LEU A 348 -12.71 -25.07 -7.60
CA LEU A 348 -14.08 -25.25 -7.15
C LEU A 348 -15.01 -24.35 -7.97
N LEU A 349 -16.18 -24.87 -8.33
CA LEU A 349 -17.29 -24.07 -8.88
C LEU A 349 -18.00 -23.22 -7.82
N THR A 350 -17.48 -23.22 -6.59
CA THR A 350 -17.97 -22.46 -5.45
C THR A 350 -16.80 -21.80 -4.73
N LYS A 351 -16.89 -20.50 -4.42
CA LYS A 351 -15.86 -19.77 -3.64
C LYS A 351 -16.52 -18.89 -2.58
N LYS A 352 -15.91 -18.83 -1.41
CA LYS A 352 -16.39 -18.01 -0.28
C LYS A 352 -15.41 -16.88 -0.02
N VAL A 353 -15.97 -15.72 0.33
CA VAL A 353 -15.22 -14.61 0.93
C VAL A 353 -15.97 -14.15 2.15
N SER A 354 -15.26 -13.55 3.10
CA SER A 354 -15.86 -13.02 4.30
C SER A 354 -15.24 -11.69 4.71
N ALA A 355 -16.03 -10.90 5.44
CA ALA A 355 -15.55 -9.73 6.17
C ALA A 355 -16.01 -9.81 7.63
N GLY A 356 -15.08 -9.68 8.56
CA GLY A 356 -15.36 -9.58 10.00
C GLY A 356 -15.87 -8.19 10.36
N ILE A 357 -16.92 -8.11 11.18
CA ILE A 357 -17.45 -6.84 11.68
C ILE A 357 -16.70 -6.46 12.96
N VAL A 358 -15.89 -5.42 12.89
CA VAL A 358 -15.11 -4.91 14.02
C VAL A 358 -15.84 -3.74 14.71
N PRO A 359 -15.63 -3.57 16.03
CA PRO A 359 -16.15 -2.40 16.75
C PRO A 359 -15.67 -1.10 16.10
N LEU A 360 -16.55 -0.10 16.09
CA LEU A 360 -16.12 1.27 15.85
C LEU A 360 -15.07 1.64 16.90
N PRO A 361 -13.92 2.24 16.54
CA PRO A 361 -13.14 2.95 17.54
C PRO A 361 -14.09 4.00 18.13
N ALA A 362 -14.30 3.96 19.45
CA ALA A 362 -15.15 4.92 20.14
C ALA A 362 -14.58 6.33 19.98
N THR A 363 -14.91 7.02 18.90
CA THR A 363 -14.68 8.45 18.75
C THR A 363 -15.66 9.14 19.68
N GLY A 364 -15.22 9.50 20.89
CA GLY A 364 -15.98 10.37 21.79
C GLY A 364 -15.98 10.04 23.28
N GLY A 365 -15.09 9.18 23.80
CA GLY A 365 -15.02 8.88 25.23
C GLY A 365 -13.60 8.96 25.78
N ALA A 366 -13.36 9.93 26.67
CA ALA A 366 -12.19 10.05 27.56
C ALA A 366 -10.91 10.78 27.08
N VAL A 367 -10.99 11.73 26.13
CA VAL A 367 -9.91 12.76 26.00
C VAL A 367 -10.22 14.05 26.79
N GLU A 368 -11.46 14.23 27.27
CA GLU A 368 -11.88 15.49 27.92
C GLU A 368 -11.63 15.53 29.44
N ARG A 369 -11.21 14.42 30.08
CA ARG A 369 -10.92 14.41 31.53
C ARG A 369 -9.44 14.59 31.89
N ILE A 370 -8.54 14.46 30.93
CA ILE A 370 -7.10 14.73 31.16
C ILE A 370 -6.79 16.23 31.04
N PHE A 371 -7.61 17.00 30.31
CA PHE A 371 -7.42 18.45 30.16
C PHE A 371 -8.16 19.33 31.17
N ILE A 372 -8.96 18.78 32.09
CA ILE A 372 -9.63 19.57 33.16
C ILE A 372 -8.89 19.48 34.51
N LEU A 373 -7.87 18.63 34.67
CA LEU A 373 -7.05 18.58 35.89
C LEU A 373 -5.77 19.43 35.85
N LEU A 374 -5.46 20.11 34.74
CA LEU A 374 -4.32 21.04 34.64
C LEU A 374 -4.70 22.53 34.68
N SER A 375 -5.98 22.87 34.74
CA SER A 375 -6.44 24.27 34.89
C SER A 375 -6.70 24.71 36.34
N LEU A 376 -6.47 23.85 37.34
CA LEU A 376 -6.65 24.17 38.77
C LEU A 376 -5.35 24.33 39.59
N VAL A 377 -4.16 24.35 38.95
CA VAL A 377 -2.88 24.66 39.64
C VAL A 377 -2.26 26.00 39.20
N GLY A 378 -2.83 26.68 38.20
CA GLY A 378 -2.35 28.00 37.72
C GLY A 378 -3.07 29.22 38.31
N GLY A 379 -3.91 29.05 39.34
CA GLY A 379 -4.83 30.08 39.83
C GLY A 379 -4.59 30.58 41.26
N ALA A 380 -3.39 30.38 41.81
CA ALA A 380 -3.08 30.87 43.15
C ALA A 380 -1.60 31.23 43.26
N LEU A 381 -1.19 32.36 42.67
CA LEU A 381 -0.04 33.20 43.09
C LEU A 381 0.18 34.37 42.11
N ALA A 382 -0.80 35.28 41.97
CA ALA A 382 -0.55 36.57 41.32
C ALA A 382 -1.60 37.64 41.64
N ILE A 383 -1.98 37.81 42.91
CA ILE A 383 -2.58 39.07 43.37
C ILE A 383 -1.95 39.46 44.71
N LEU A 384 -0.73 40.00 44.65
CA LEU A 384 -0.22 40.95 45.64
C LEU A 384 0.54 42.07 44.91
N ASN A 385 -0.23 43.13 44.65
CA ASN A 385 0.17 44.54 44.78
C ASN A 385 1.11 45.18 43.72
N PRO A 386 1.06 46.53 43.59
CA PRO A 386 0.95 47.20 42.31
C PRO A 386 2.14 48.14 42.08
N ARG A 387 2.34 48.64 40.85
CA ARG A 387 2.67 50.05 40.63
C ARG A 387 2.84 50.39 39.13
N ASN A 388 2.03 51.37 38.75
CA ASN A 388 2.40 52.52 37.94
C ASN A 388 2.76 52.36 36.45
N ARG A 389 1.79 52.84 35.67
CA ARG A 389 1.85 54.04 34.81
C ARG A 389 2.44 53.91 33.40
N ARG A 390 1.52 54.22 32.47
CA ARG A 390 1.65 55.09 31.27
C ARG A 390 2.51 54.50 30.15
N LYS A 391 2.08 54.55 28.88
CA LYS A 391 1.43 55.66 28.18
C LYS A 391 0.46 55.17 27.11
N GLN A 392 -0.62 55.92 26.96
CA GLN A 392 -1.50 55.91 25.79
C GLN A 392 -0.71 56.25 24.53
N ILE A 393 -0.96 55.50 23.45
CA ILE A 393 -0.83 56.02 22.08
C ILE A 393 -2.20 55.80 21.44
N VAL A 394 -2.87 56.92 21.17
CA VAL A 394 -4.09 57.02 20.37
C VAL A 394 -3.65 57.51 19.00
N VAL A 395 -3.99 56.82 17.91
CA VAL A 395 -4.19 57.42 16.57
C VAL A 395 -5.27 56.60 15.84
N PRO A 396 -6.19 57.22 15.09
CA PRO A 396 -7.60 56.84 15.05
C PRO A 396 -8.05 56.14 13.76
N THR A 397 -9.24 55.54 13.89
CA THR A 397 -10.14 55.05 12.85
C THR A 397 -10.41 56.10 11.76
N ALA A 398 -10.30 55.72 10.50
CA ALA A 398 -10.96 56.41 9.39
C ALA A 398 -11.93 55.44 8.70
N LEU A 399 -13.18 55.89 8.63
CA LEU A 399 -14.34 55.22 8.05
C LEU A 399 -14.38 55.39 6.53
N ARG A 400 -15.06 54.44 5.89
CA ARG A 400 -15.63 54.44 4.53
C ARG A 400 -16.03 55.82 4.00
N GLN A 401 -15.68 56.06 2.74
CA GLN A 401 -16.65 56.33 1.66
C GLN A 401 -16.32 55.44 0.48
#